data_AF-A0A3D5P800-F1
#
_entry.id   AF-A0A3D5P800-F1
#
_cell.length_a   1.000
_cell.length_b   1.000
_cell.length_c   1.000
_cell.angle_alpha   90.00
_cell.angle_beta   90.00
_cell.angle_gamma   90.00
#
_symmetry.space_group_name_H-M   'P 1'
#
loop_
_entity.id
_entity.type
_entity.pdbx_description
1 polymer ?
#
loop_
_entity_poly.entity_id
_entity_poly.type
_entity_poly.pdbx_seq_one_letter_code
_entity_poly.pdbx_strand_id
1 'polypeptide(L)'
;MRVFWEELKKVMNWKLLLAIFLFSLMYYKMFIFYHMYMEYSSPVALGLIKTSGVLLKKYGTTVSPGELKDFEKNYVAKAKMALNQKIAGLEDFRKAKITDADQLDNVNDGTENGNALYEKLVEELDNAGSSGRLETPQERDGPYNLYICARDEADSLRLYPEQVKQLKAKGIESRKEPTVLPQPVSSAWSGLASDFAVLLMVTSALIAAPCLVRENRANVKGLAYSAKKGRKFFAIQFAAVLAGALLAVLAQAAGFFALYIFGYHKVDQQFWNCCMYNIAAYPETFGQYIVADAVTALLFALGMALLSFAVSKLCRNYIALMAAEIPLLFLVGRLSVWSLQNSFETKRMAACAAAFLIPMAVCLILLHREKTTDVV
;
A
#
# COMPACT_ATOMS: atom_id res chain seq x y z
N MET A 1 -10.38 3.79 37.69
CA MET A 1 -11.03 3.21 36.50
C MET A 1 -12.15 4.08 35.93
N ARG A 2 -13.14 4.54 36.71
CA ARG A 2 -14.26 5.36 36.18
C ARG A 2 -13.81 6.61 35.41
N VAL A 3 -12.83 7.36 35.93
CA VAL A 3 -12.29 8.57 35.27
C VAL A 3 -11.65 8.28 33.91
N PHE A 4 -10.92 7.16 33.77
CA PHE A 4 -10.32 6.76 32.50
C PHE A 4 -11.38 6.52 31.42
N TRP A 5 -12.46 5.82 31.77
CA TRP A 5 -13.56 5.57 30.84
C TRP A 5 -14.28 6.86 30.41
N GLU A 6 -14.41 7.84 31.30
CA GLU A 6 -14.96 9.15 30.93
C GLU A 6 -14.05 9.91 29.97
N GLU A 7 -12.73 9.91 30.21
CA GLU A 7 -11.77 10.49 29.26
C GLU A 7 -11.78 9.77 27.91
N LEU A 8 -11.83 8.44 27.90
CA LEU A 8 -11.90 7.65 26.67
C LEU A 8 -13.18 7.96 25.86
N LYS A 9 -14.34 8.09 26.53
CA LYS A 9 -15.60 8.48 25.87
C LYS A 9 -15.57 9.91 25.31
N LYS A 10 -14.85 10.83 25.97
CA LYS A 10 -14.66 12.20 25.46
C LYS A 10 -13.85 12.19 24.16
N VAL A 11 -12.77 11.41 24.13
CA VAL A 11 -11.89 11.23 22.97
C VAL A 11 -12.65 10.54 21.84
N MET A 12 -13.45 9.51 22.15
CA MET A 12 -14.26 8.75 21.19
C MET A 12 -15.70 9.27 21.10
N ASN A 13 -15.88 10.58 20.89
CA ASN A 13 -17.21 11.14 20.70
C ASN A 13 -17.75 10.77 19.31
N TRP A 14 -19.01 10.34 19.23
CA TRP A 14 -19.68 9.95 17.99
C TRP A 14 -19.60 11.03 16.88
N LYS A 15 -19.64 12.32 17.22
CA LYS A 15 -19.51 13.41 16.24
C LYS A 15 -18.14 13.41 15.55
N LEU A 16 -17.09 13.16 16.33
CA LEU A 16 -15.73 13.06 15.83
C LEU A 16 -15.54 11.77 15.02
N LEU A 17 -16.06 10.65 15.52
CA LEU A 17 -16.02 9.37 14.80
C LEU A 17 -16.76 9.46 13.46
N LEU A 18 -17.90 10.15 13.40
CA LEU A 18 -18.62 10.40 12.15
C LEU A 18 -17.79 11.28 11.20
N ALA A 19 -17.13 12.33 11.71
CA ALA A 19 -16.25 13.16 10.89
C ALA A 19 -15.06 12.37 10.33
N ILE A 20 -14.43 11.53 11.16
CA ILE A 20 -13.35 10.62 10.74
C ILE A 20 -13.86 9.63 9.68
N PHE A 21 -15.05 9.06 9.87
CA PHE A 21 -15.65 8.15 8.91
C PHE A 21 -15.91 8.82 7.56
N LEU A 22 -16.51 10.02 7.55
CA LEU A 22 -16.76 10.78 6.32
C LEU A 22 -15.45 11.19 5.63
N PHE A 23 -14.45 11.64 6.40
CA PHE A 23 -13.13 11.92 5.87
C PHE A 23 -12.48 10.68 5.27
N SER A 24 -12.59 9.53 5.95
CA SER A 24 -12.06 8.25 5.45
C SER A 24 -12.73 7.81 4.17
N LEU A 25 -14.04 8.01 4.01
CA LEU A 25 -14.76 7.73 2.76
C LEU A 25 -14.28 8.63 1.61
N MET A 26 -14.11 9.93 1.89
CA MET A 26 -13.62 10.88 0.89
C MET A 26 -12.18 10.56 0.50
N TYR A 27 -11.31 10.33 1.48
CA TYR A 27 -9.91 9.95 1.27
C TYR A 27 -9.79 8.63 0.52
N TYR A 28 -10.63 7.66 0.88
CA TYR A 28 -10.71 6.39 0.17
C TYR A 28 -11.01 6.60 -1.31
N LYS A 29 -12.00 7.44 -1.65
CA LYS A 29 -12.33 7.72 -3.04
C LYS A 29 -11.23 8.48 -3.80
N MET A 30 -10.51 9.36 -3.13
CA MET A 30 -9.47 10.18 -3.77
C MET A 30 -8.15 9.42 -4.01
N PHE A 31 -7.75 8.55 -3.09
CA PHE A 31 -6.40 7.97 -3.08
C PHE A 31 -6.45 6.43 -3.09
N ILE A 32 -7.10 5.82 -2.10
CA ILE A 32 -7.08 4.35 -1.91
C ILE A 32 -7.81 3.60 -3.03
N PHE A 33 -8.90 4.16 -3.57
CA PHE A 33 -9.72 3.52 -4.60
C PHE A 33 -8.92 3.26 -5.88
N TYR A 34 -7.99 4.16 -6.23
CA TYR A 34 -7.12 3.99 -7.40
C TYR A 34 -6.28 2.72 -7.26
N HIS A 35 -5.54 2.58 -6.16
CA HIS A 35 -4.70 1.40 -5.91
C HIS A 35 -5.52 0.13 -5.68
N MET A 36 -6.71 0.24 -5.08
CA MET A 36 -7.58 -0.92 -4.85
C MET A 36 -8.27 -1.48 -6.11
N TYR A 37 -8.52 -0.65 -7.12
CA TYR A 37 -9.39 -1.01 -8.25
C TYR A 37 -8.80 -0.67 -9.61
N MET A 38 -8.31 0.56 -9.80
CA MET A 38 -7.88 1.02 -11.12
C MET A 38 -6.59 0.32 -11.57
N GLU A 39 -5.65 0.07 -10.66
CA GLU A 39 -4.40 -0.64 -10.96
C GLU A 39 -4.66 -2.10 -11.41
N TYR A 40 -5.77 -2.71 -10.96
CA TYR A 40 -6.24 -4.06 -11.33
C TYR A 40 -7.24 -4.07 -12.49
N SER A 41 -7.58 -2.91 -13.04
CA SER A 41 -8.58 -2.80 -14.12
C SER A 41 -7.99 -2.88 -15.53
N SER A 42 -6.65 -2.80 -15.63
CA SER A 42 -5.94 -2.91 -16.91
C SER A 42 -5.86 -4.37 -17.37
N PRO A 43 -6.19 -4.67 -18.64
CA PRO A 43 -6.01 -6.01 -19.22
C PRO A 43 -4.59 -6.56 -19.07
N VAL A 44 -3.58 -5.68 -19.16
CA VAL A 44 -2.16 -6.07 -18.99
C VAL A 44 -1.88 -6.52 -17.56
N ALA A 45 -2.36 -5.79 -16.56
CA ALA A 45 -2.15 -6.14 -15.15
C ALA A 45 -2.78 -7.50 -14.82
N LEU A 46 -3.97 -7.76 -15.34
CA LEU A 46 -4.69 -9.02 -15.17
C LEU A 46 -4.00 -10.18 -15.88
N GLY A 47 -3.53 -9.96 -17.11
CA GLY A 47 -2.72 -10.91 -17.87
C GLY A 47 -1.43 -11.29 -17.14
N LEU A 48 -0.74 -10.32 -16.54
CA LEU A 48 0.46 -10.57 -15.72
C LEU A 48 0.11 -11.39 -14.46
N ILE A 49 -0.89 -10.97 -13.69
CA ILE A 49 -1.33 -11.68 -12.48
C ILE A 49 -1.71 -13.14 -12.80
N LYS A 50 -2.40 -13.37 -13.91
CA LYS A 50 -2.82 -14.70 -14.35
C LYS A 50 -1.63 -15.54 -14.81
N THR A 51 -0.73 -14.95 -15.59
CA THR A 51 0.51 -15.61 -16.05
C THR A 51 1.35 -16.04 -14.85
N SER A 52 1.60 -15.13 -13.91
CA SER A 52 2.31 -15.42 -12.67
C SER A 52 1.54 -16.43 -11.80
N GLY A 53 0.21 -16.41 -11.79
CA GLY A 53 -0.61 -17.42 -11.11
C GLY A 53 -0.42 -18.84 -11.68
N VAL A 54 -0.25 -18.96 -13.01
CA VAL A 54 0.05 -20.24 -13.67
C VAL A 54 1.45 -20.72 -13.31
N LEU A 55 2.45 -19.83 -13.36
CA LEU A 55 3.81 -20.14 -12.92
C LEU A 55 3.82 -20.62 -11.46
N LEU A 56 3.13 -19.88 -10.58
CA LEU A 56 3.04 -20.19 -9.16
C LEU A 56 2.43 -21.57 -8.91
N LYS A 57 1.32 -21.87 -9.59
CA LYS A 57 0.62 -23.15 -9.41
C LYS A 57 1.42 -24.34 -9.92
N LYS A 58 2.24 -24.15 -10.95
CA LYS A 58 2.94 -25.24 -11.64
C LYS A 58 4.37 -25.47 -11.16
N TYR A 59 5.10 -24.40 -10.85
CA TYR A 59 6.52 -24.43 -10.51
C TYR A 59 6.81 -23.94 -9.08
N GLY A 60 5.85 -23.27 -8.43
CA GLY A 60 6.01 -22.75 -7.08
C GLY A 60 6.45 -21.29 -7.05
N THR A 61 7.12 -20.87 -5.97
CA THR A 61 7.41 -19.45 -5.72
C THR A 61 8.60 -18.90 -6.53
N THR A 62 9.39 -19.79 -7.15
CA THR A 62 10.52 -19.47 -8.01
C THR A 62 10.49 -20.30 -9.29
N VAL A 63 11.25 -19.88 -10.30
CA VAL A 63 11.35 -20.59 -11.59
C VAL A 63 12.80 -20.91 -11.92
N SER A 64 13.10 -22.19 -12.08
CA SER A 64 14.41 -22.66 -12.55
C SER A 64 14.53 -22.59 -14.09
N PRO A 65 15.76 -22.62 -14.66
CA PRO A 65 15.94 -22.58 -16.12
C PRO A 65 15.30 -23.76 -16.88
N GLY A 66 15.14 -24.92 -16.23
CA GLY A 66 14.44 -26.06 -16.83
C GLY A 66 12.93 -25.85 -16.90
N GLU A 67 12.36 -25.28 -15.84
CA GLU A 67 10.94 -24.95 -15.74
C GLU A 67 10.56 -23.80 -16.67
N LEU A 68 11.45 -22.82 -16.87
CA LEU A 68 11.28 -21.77 -17.87
C LEU A 68 11.08 -22.36 -19.28
N LYS A 69 11.91 -23.32 -19.70
CA LYS A 69 11.76 -23.97 -21.01
C LYS A 69 10.42 -24.70 -21.15
N ASP A 70 9.96 -25.33 -20.06
CA ASP A 70 8.66 -25.99 -20.03
C ASP A 70 7.50 -24.98 -20.12
N PHE A 71 7.63 -23.82 -19.48
CA PHE A 71 6.69 -22.71 -19.55
C PHE A 71 6.60 -22.11 -20.95
N GLU A 72 7.74 -21.83 -21.58
CA GLU A 72 7.82 -21.33 -22.96
C GLU A 72 7.13 -22.31 -23.93
N LYS A 73 7.46 -23.61 -23.81
CA LYS A 73 6.94 -24.64 -24.71
C LYS A 73 5.45 -24.90 -24.54
N ASN A 74 4.93 -24.86 -23.30
CA ASN A 74 3.57 -25.33 -23.02
C ASN A 74 2.56 -24.24 -22.73
N TYR A 75 2.99 -23.05 -22.29
CA TYR A 75 2.09 -21.95 -21.96
C TYR A 75 2.22 -20.82 -22.98
N VAL A 76 3.43 -20.29 -23.20
CA VAL A 76 3.66 -19.20 -24.17
C VAL A 76 3.26 -19.66 -25.57
N ALA A 77 3.67 -20.86 -26.00
CA ALA A 77 3.28 -21.40 -27.31
C ALA A 77 1.76 -21.59 -27.46
N LYS A 78 1.05 -22.00 -26.39
CA LYS A 78 -0.41 -22.13 -26.43
C LYS A 78 -1.12 -20.78 -26.50
N ALA A 79 -0.64 -19.80 -25.74
CA ALA A 79 -1.16 -18.43 -25.80
C ALA A 79 -0.97 -17.85 -27.21
N LYS A 80 0.21 -18.06 -27.81
CA LYS A 80 0.51 -17.69 -29.20
C LYS A 80 -0.41 -18.36 -30.21
N MET A 81 -0.66 -19.66 -30.07
CA MET A 81 -1.59 -20.39 -30.94
C MET A 81 -3.02 -19.84 -30.83
N ALA A 82 -3.49 -19.54 -29.62
CA ALA A 82 -4.82 -18.95 -29.42
C ALA A 82 -4.93 -17.55 -30.04
N LEU A 83 -3.88 -16.74 -29.94
CA LEU A 83 -3.81 -15.44 -30.61
C LEU A 83 -3.83 -15.59 -32.14
N ASN A 84 -3.03 -16.49 -32.71
CA ASN A 84 -2.99 -16.74 -34.15
C ASN A 84 -4.37 -17.19 -34.69
N GLN A 85 -5.09 -18.02 -33.93
CA GLN A 85 -6.47 -18.40 -34.28
C GLN A 85 -7.40 -17.20 -34.32
N LYS A 86 -7.29 -16.27 -33.37
CA LYS A 86 -8.11 -15.05 -33.35
C LYS A 86 -7.75 -14.10 -34.49
N ILE A 87 -6.45 -13.91 -34.77
CA ILE A 87 -5.94 -13.12 -35.90
C ILE A 87 -6.51 -13.63 -37.23
N ALA A 88 -6.48 -14.95 -37.45
CA ALA A 88 -6.99 -15.56 -38.68
C ALA A 88 -8.51 -15.34 -38.90
N GLY A 89 -9.27 -15.12 -37.83
CA GLY A 89 -10.71 -14.89 -37.86
C GLY A 89 -11.12 -13.45 -38.20
N LEU A 90 -10.21 -12.48 -38.15
CA LEU A 90 -10.53 -11.06 -38.30
C LEU A 90 -10.27 -10.56 -39.72
N GLU A 91 -11.19 -9.75 -40.26
CA GLU A 91 -11.07 -9.21 -41.63
C GLU A 91 -9.97 -8.16 -41.75
N ASP A 92 -9.79 -7.32 -40.74
CA ASP A 92 -8.81 -6.24 -40.75
C ASP A 92 -7.37 -6.77 -40.75
N PHE A 93 -7.11 -7.90 -40.09
CA PHE A 93 -5.84 -8.61 -40.16
C PHE A 93 -5.56 -9.18 -41.55
N ARG A 94 -6.59 -9.71 -42.22
CA ARG A 94 -6.48 -10.18 -43.61
C ARG A 94 -6.19 -9.03 -44.58
N LYS A 95 -6.82 -7.87 -44.41
CA LYS A 95 -6.55 -6.65 -45.20
C LYS A 95 -5.11 -6.15 -44.99
N ALA A 96 -4.62 -6.22 -43.76
CA ALA A 96 -3.26 -5.83 -43.40
C ALA A 96 -2.20 -6.90 -43.77
N LYS A 97 -2.59 -8.07 -44.28
CA LYS A 97 -1.72 -9.22 -44.60
C LYS A 97 -0.92 -9.73 -43.38
N ILE A 98 -1.53 -9.67 -42.20
CA ILE A 98 -0.95 -10.17 -40.94
C ILE A 98 -1.66 -11.46 -40.57
N THR A 99 -0.91 -12.56 -40.50
CA THR A 99 -1.43 -13.92 -40.29
C THR A 99 -1.10 -14.51 -38.93
N ASP A 100 -0.15 -13.92 -38.21
CA ASP A 100 0.32 -14.44 -36.92
C ASP A 100 0.84 -13.33 -35.99
N ALA A 101 1.09 -13.72 -34.74
CA ALA A 101 1.56 -12.84 -33.69
C ALA A 101 2.94 -12.22 -33.97
N ASP A 102 3.87 -12.95 -34.61
CA ASP A 102 5.21 -12.42 -34.89
C ASP A 102 5.12 -11.30 -35.94
N GLN A 103 4.27 -11.47 -36.96
CA GLN A 103 4.01 -10.44 -37.94
C GLN A 103 3.36 -9.21 -37.31
N LEU A 104 2.40 -9.40 -36.39
CA LEU A 104 1.78 -8.30 -35.64
C LEU A 104 2.81 -7.52 -34.83
N ASP A 105 3.71 -8.20 -34.13
CA ASP A 105 4.78 -7.55 -33.35
C ASP A 105 5.72 -6.73 -34.24
N ASN A 106 6.01 -7.22 -35.46
CA ASN A 106 6.87 -6.52 -36.42
C ASN A 106 6.20 -5.29 -37.08
N VAL A 107 4.88 -5.11 -36.94
CA VAL A 107 4.18 -3.89 -37.41
C VAL A 107 4.57 -2.67 -36.58
N ASN A 108 4.89 -2.88 -35.31
CA ASN A 108 5.38 -1.83 -34.41
C ASN A 108 6.87 -1.57 -34.69
N ASP A 109 7.16 -1.01 -35.86
CA ASP A 109 8.50 -0.73 -36.36
C ASP A 109 9.05 0.63 -35.89
N GLY A 110 8.31 1.34 -35.04
CA GLY A 110 8.66 2.66 -34.52
C GLY A 110 8.33 3.81 -35.47
N THR A 111 7.75 3.54 -36.64
CA THR A 111 7.23 4.59 -37.53
C THR A 111 5.82 5.02 -37.11
N GLU A 112 5.44 6.26 -37.41
CA GLU A 112 4.08 6.76 -37.09
C GLU A 112 2.99 5.91 -37.74
N ASN A 113 3.20 5.48 -38.99
CA ASN A 113 2.26 4.63 -39.72
C ASN A 113 2.19 3.20 -39.18
N GLY A 114 3.34 2.61 -38.80
CA GLY A 114 3.40 1.29 -38.17
C GLY A 114 2.69 1.28 -36.83
N ASN A 115 2.96 2.28 -35.98
CA ASN A 115 2.33 2.42 -34.66
C ASN A 115 0.81 2.61 -34.78
N ALA A 116 0.34 3.48 -35.68
CA ALA A 116 -1.08 3.69 -35.89
C ALA A 116 -1.80 2.43 -36.41
N LEU A 117 -1.16 1.67 -37.30
CA LEU A 117 -1.70 0.39 -37.77
C LEU A 117 -1.74 -0.65 -36.65
N TYR A 118 -0.69 -0.71 -35.83
CA TYR A 118 -0.61 -1.60 -34.68
C TYR A 118 -1.72 -1.32 -33.66
N GLU A 119 -1.87 -0.07 -33.23
CA GLU A 119 -2.92 0.34 -32.28
C GLU A 119 -4.31 -0.04 -32.78
N LYS A 120 -4.61 0.22 -34.05
CA LYS A 120 -5.90 -0.14 -34.66
C LYS A 120 -6.16 -1.65 -34.62
N LEU A 121 -5.15 -2.47 -34.94
CA LEU A 121 -5.28 -3.92 -34.97
C LEU A 121 -5.41 -4.52 -33.56
N VAL A 122 -4.72 -3.94 -32.58
CA VAL A 122 -4.86 -4.33 -31.17
C VAL A 122 -6.24 -3.95 -30.64
N GLU A 123 -6.75 -2.76 -30.95
CA GLU A 123 -8.10 -2.34 -30.58
C GLU A 123 -9.15 -3.30 -31.16
N GLU A 124 -8.98 -3.75 -32.40
CA GLU A 124 -9.87 -4.75 -33.02
C GLU A 124 -9.81 -6.11 -32.29
N LEU A 125 -8.63 -6.54 -31.84
CA LEU A 125 -8.49 -7.76 -31.03
C LEU A 125 -9.18 -7.67 -29.68
N ASP A 126 -9.14 -6.49 -29.05
CA ASP A 126 -9.80 -6.20 -27.79
C ASP A 126 -11.33 -6.09 -27.96
N ASN A 127 -11.79 -5.38 -28.98
CA ASN A 127 -13.21 -5.22 -29.32
C ASN A 127 -13.85 -6.56 -29.69
N ALA A 128 -13.19 -7.38 -30.50
CA ALA A 128 -13.62 -8.74 -30.84
C ALA A 128 -13.63 -9.70 -29.64
N GLY A 129 -13.04 -9.30 -28.50
CA GLY A 129 -13.12 -10.02 -27.22
C GLY A 129 -14.23 -9.53 -26.28
N SER A 130 -14.84 -8.37 -26.54
CA SER A 130 -15.79 -7.74 -25.63
C SER A 130 -17.24 -8.06 -25.99
N SER A 131 -17.86 -9.03 -25.31
CA SER A 131 -19.27 -9.38 -25.54
C SER A 131 -20.25 -8.42 -24.88
N GLY A 132 -20.08 -7.09 -25.00
CA GLY A 132 -21.08 -6.05 -24.69
C GLY A 132 -21.75 -6.07 -23.29
N ARG A 133 -21.34 -6.97 -22.40
CA ARG A 133 -21.78 -7.09 -21.01
C ARG A 133 -20.70 -6.48 -20.12
N LEU A 134 -21.11 -5.93 -18.99
CA LEU A 134 -20.22 -5.54 -17.90
C LEU A 134 -19.58 -6.81 -17.33
N GLU A 135 -18.59 -7.31 -18.05
CA GLU A 135 -17.82 -8.50 -17.72
C GLU A 135 -16.83 -8.17 -16.62
N THR A 136 -16.62 -9.13 -15.73
CA THR A 136 -15.69 -8.98 -14.62
C THR A 136 -14.26 -8.79 -15.16
N PRO A 137 -13.33 -8.17 -14.43
CA PRO A 137 -11.94 -8.02 -14.89
C PRO A 137 -11.32 -9.34 -15.40
N GLN A 138 -11.71 -10.47 -14.80
CA GLN A 138 -11.23 -11.81 -15.16
C GLN A 138 -11.66 -12.29 -16.56
N GLU A 139 -12.69 -11.70 -17.15
CA GLU A 139 -13.30 -12.08 -18.43
C GLU A 139 -12.83 -11.18 -19.59
N ARG A 140 -12.23 -10.01 -19.29
CA ARG A 140 -11.74 -9.05 -20.29
C ARG A 140 -10.39 -9.42 -20.92
N ASP A 141 -9.89 -10.60 -20.60
CA ASP A 141 -8.57 -11.11 -21.01
C ASP A 141 -8.60 -11.59 -22.46
N GLY A 142 -8.31 -10.69 -23.39
CA GLY A 142 -8.06 -11.05 -24.78
C GLY A 142 -6.85 -11.99 -24.92
N PRO A 143 -6.85 -12.92 -25.91
CA PRO A 143 -5.70 -13.81 -26.15
C PRO A 143 -4.42 -13.06 -26.50
N TYR A 144 -4.52 -11.81 -26.96
CA TYR A 144 -3.38 -10.92 -27.18
C TYR A 144 -2.69 -10.54 -25.86
N ASN A 145 -3.41 -9.97 -24.89
CA ASN A 145 -2.85 -9.60 -23.58
C ASN A 145 -2.23 -10.81 -22.86
N LEU A 146 -2.87 -11.98 -22.95
CA LEU A 146 -2.31 -13.22 -22.39
C LEU A 146 -1.01 -13.64 -23.05
N TYR A 147 -0.92 -13.54 -24.39
CA TYR A 147 0.30 -13.86 -25.12
C TYR A 147 1.43 -12.88 -24.78
N ILE A 148 1.17 -11.58 -24.83
CA ILE A 148 2.16 -10.54 -24.52
C ILE A 148 2.67 -10.71 -23.09
N CYS A 149 1.79 -10.82 -22.10
CA CYS A 149 2.21 -11.01 -20.71
C CYS A 149 3.00 -12.31 -20.50
N ALA A 150 2.59 -13.42 -21.14
CA ALA A 150 3.33 -14.68 -21.06
C ALA A 150 4.71 -14.62 -21.71
N ARG A 151 4.82 -13.94 -22.85
CA ARG A 151 6.08 -13.73 -23.57
C ARG A 151 7.02 -12.84 -22.75
N ASP A 152 6.53 -11.68 -22.31
CA ASP A 152 7.31 -10.69 -21.58
C ASP A 152 7.80 -11.26 -20.24
N GLU A 153 6.97 -12.06 -19.55
CA GLU A 153 7.38 -12.77 -18.34
C GLU A 153 8.51 -13.77 -18.64
N ALA A 154 8.38 -14.58 -19.71
CA ALA A 154 9.42 -15.51 -20.12
C ALA A 154 10.75 -14.80 -20.49
N ASP A 155 10.67 -13.68 -21.20
CA ASP A 155 11.83 -12.88 -21.54
C ASP A 155 12.50 -12.28 -20.29
N SER A 156 11.71 -11.81 -19.32
CA SER A 156 12.24 -11.31 -18.05
C SER A 156 12.99 -12.41 -17.28
N LEU A 157 12.43 -13.63 -17.21
CA LEU A 157 13.02 -14.79 -16.56
C LEU A 157 14.29 -15.26 -17.29
N ARG A 158 14.32 -15.16 -18.62
CA ARG A 158 15.48 -15.47 -19.45
C ARG A 158 16.63 -14.48 -19.23
N LEU A 159 16.34 -13.20 -19.04
CA LEU A 159 17.33 -12.15 -18.79
C LEU A 159 17.84 -12.14 -17.34
N TYR A 160 17.11 -12.75 -16.40
CA TYR A 160 17.43 -12.75 -14.98
C TYR A 160 18.87 -13.19 -14.64
N PRO A 161 19.46 -14.26 -15.21
CA PRO A 161 20.83 -14.66 -14.89
C PRO A 161 21.87 -13.58 -15.23
N GLU A 162 21.67 -12.82 -16.30
CA GLU A 162 22.54 -11.69 -16.65
C GLU A 162 22.33 -10.51 -15.70
N GLN A 163 21.09 -10.25 -15.28
CA GLN A 163 20.80 -9.24 -14.24
C GLN A 163 21.49 -9.58 -12.91
N VAL A 164 21.48 -10.85 -12.50
CA VAL A 164 22.19 -11.33 -11.30
C VAL A 164 23.70 -11.07 -11.39
N LYS A 165 24.31 -11.30 -12.56
CA LYS A 165 25.74 -10.98 -12.77
C LYS A 165 26.03 -9.49 -12.63
N GLN A 166 25.18 -8.64 -13.20
CA GLN A 166 25.31 -7.19 -13.11
C GLN A 166 25.12 -6.67 -11.67
N LEU A 167 24.16 -7.22 -10.93
CA LEU A 167 23.93 -6.89 -9.52
C LEU A 167 25.09 -7.32 -8.64
N LYS A 168 25.65 -8.51 -8.89
CA LYS A 168 26.84 -9.00 -8.20
C LYS A 168 28.05 -8.10 -8.43
N ALA A 169 28.24 -7.57 -9.64
CA ALA A 169 29.30 -6.60 -9.94
C ALA A 169 29.15 -5.28 -9.15
N LYS A 170 27.91 -4.94 -8.75
CA LYS A 170 27.60 -3.78 -7.88
C LYS A 170 27.65 -4.12 -6.38
N GLY A 171 28.05 -5.33 -6.00
CA GLY A 171 28.09 -5.79 -4.61
C GLY A 171 26.72 -6.17 -4.02
N ILE A 172 25.70 -6.35 -4.86
CA ILE A 172 24.35 -6.74 -4.43
C ILE A 172 24.18 -8.25 -4.68
N GLU A 173 23.94 -9.01 -3.61
CA GLU A 173 23.64 -10.43 -3.73
C GLU A 173 22.17 -10.64 -4.11
N SER A 174 21.95 -11.15 -5.32
CA SER A 174 20.63 -11.55 -5.81
C SER A 174 20.36 -13.03 -5.57
N ARG A 175 19.08 -13.39 -5.56
CA ARG A 175 18.66 -14.79 -5.48
C ARG A 175 19.10 -15.57 -6.71
N LYS A 176 19.36 -16.86 -6.51
CA LYS A 176 19.71 -17.78 -7.59
C LYS A 176 18.58 -17.93 -8.61
N GLU A 177 17.34 -17.91 -8.14
CA GLU A 177 16.14 -18.03 -8.97
C GLU A 177 15.22 -16.82 -8.74
N PRO A 178 14.55 -16.34 -9.81
CA PRO A 178 13.62 -15.23 -9.72
C PRO A 178 12.32 -15.64 -9.01
N THR A 179 11.74 -14.71 -8.26
CA THR A 179 10.40 -14.81 -7.66
C THR A 179 9.32 -14.70 -8.74
N VAL A 180 8.21 -15.40 -8.52
CA VAL A 180 7.02 -15.37 -9.41
C VAL A 180 6.08 -14.20 -9.07
N LEU A 181 6.38 -13.37 -8.06
CA LEU A 181 5.53 -12.26 -7.66
C LEU A 181 5.39 -11.23 -8.80
N PRO A 182 4.19 -11.01 -9.36
CA PRO A 182 3.98 -10.05 -10.45
C PRO A 182 4.16 -8.61 -9.96
N GLN A 183 4.80 -7.80 -10.80
CA GLN A 183 5.07 -6.38 -10.50
C GLN A 183 3.79 -5.59 -10.15
N PRO A 184 2.64 -5.74 -10.86
CA PRO A 184 1.39 -5.06 -10.50
C PRO A 184 0.91 -5.30 -9.07
N VAL A 185 1.09 -6.52 -8.53
CA VAL A 185 0.69 -6.84 -7.14
C VAL A 185 1.60 -6.11 -6.15
N SER A 186 2.90 -6.12 -6.42
CA SER A 186 3.88 -5.46 -5.56
C SER A 186 3.75 -3.92 -5.56
N SER A 187 3.50 -3.31 -6.73
CA SER A 187 3.36 -1.85 -6.88
C SER A 187 2.06 -1.35 -6.24
N ALA A 188 0.96 -2.06 -6.50
CA ALA A 188 -0.33 -1.71 -5.94
C ALA A 188 -0.30 -1.75 -4.41
N TRP A 189 0.31 -2.79 -3.82
CA TRP A 189 0.47 -2.86 -2.37
C TRP A 189 1.31 -1.69 -1.82
N SER A 190 2.44 -1.36 -2.44
CA SER A 190 3.31 -0.28 -1.97
C SER A 190 2.61 1.09 -1.95
N GLY A 191 1.85 1.41 -3.01
CA GLY A 191 1.03 2.62 -3.07
C GLY A 191 -0.09 2.60 -2.02
N LEU A 192 -0.82 1.49 -1.95
CA LEU A 192 -1.92 1.28 -1.02
C LEU A 192 -1.49 1.42 0.45
N ALA A 193 -0.37 0.81 0.84
CA ALA A 193 0.18 0.88 2.19
C ALA A 193 0.59 2.31 2.58
N SER A 194 1.18 3.05 1.63
CA SER A 194 1.59 4.44 1.83
C SER A 194 0.39 5.37 2.10
N ASP A 195 -0.64 5.28 1.26
CA ASP A 195 -1.86 6.08 1.42
C ASP A 195 -2.63 5.70 2.67
N PHE A 196 -2.69 4.41 2.98
CA PHE A 196 -3.36 3.91 4.18
C PHE A 196 -2.65 4.38 5.46
N ALA A 197 -1.31 4.42 5.49
CA ALA A 197 -0.55 4.94 6.62
C ALA A 197 -0.85 6.42 6.90
N VAL A 198 -0.91 7.25 5.85
CA VAL A 198 -1.28 8.67 5.97
C VAL A 198 -2.69 8.82 6.55
N LEU A 199 -3.63 8.02 6.07
CA LEU A 199 -5.00 8.03 6.58
C LEU A 199 -5.06 7.68 8.08
N LEU A 200 -4.34 6.65 8.54
CA LEU A 200 -4.26 6.29 9.96
C LEU A 200 -3.66 7.40 10.83
N MET A 201 -2.66 8.11 10.31
CA MET A 201 -2.04 9.25 10.98
C MET A 201 -3.00 10.42 11.13
N VAL A 202 -3.78 10.75 10.09
CA VAL A 202 -4.80 11.80 10.16
C VAL A 202 -5.86 11.44 11.20
N THR A 203 -6.34 10.19 11.21
CA THR A 203 -7.28 9.69 12.23
C THR A 203 -6.71 9.86 13.64
N SER A 204 -5.43 9.49 13.82
CA SER A 204 -4.75 9.59 15.12
C SER A 204 -4.59 11.03 15.60
N ALA A 205 -4.24 11.95 14.68
CA ALA A 205 -4.14 13.38 14.96
C ALA A 205 -5.51 13.95 15.37
N LEU A 206 -6.57 13.70 14.58
CA LEU A 206 -7.92 14.20 14.87
C LEU A 206 -8.48 13.71 16.22
N ILE A 207 -8.11 12.50 16.65
CA ILE A 207 -8.50 11.93 17.94
C ILE A 207 -7.76 12.60 19.10
N ALA A 208 -6.45 12.83 18.95
CA ALA A 208 -5.62 13.44 19.98
C ALA A 208 -5.83 14.98 20.09
N ALA A 209 -6.12 15.63 18.97
CA ALA A 209 -6.24 17.07 18.80
C ALA A 209 -7.15 17.77 19.84
N PRO A 210 -8.43 17.39 20.00
CA PRO A 210 -9.35 18.18 20.81
C PRO A 210 -9.17 18.03 22.33
N CYS A 211 -8.33 17.11 22.80
CA CYS A 211 -8.28 16.73 24.21
C CYS A 211 -7.80 17.84 25.14
N LEU A 212 -6.58 18.35 24.95
CA LEU A 212 -6.02 19.36 25.85
C LEU A 212 -6.42 20.79 25.49
N VAL A 213 -6.75 21.06 24.22
CA VAL A 213 -7.20 22.39 23.78
C VAL A 213 -8.54 22.77 24.42
N ARG A 214 -9.45 21.80 24.57
CA ARG A 214 -10.73 22.01 25.27
C ARG A 214 -10.51 22.51 26.71
N GLU A 215 -9.52 21.95 27.38
CA GLU A 215 -9.19 22.29 28.77
C GLU A 215 -8.41 23.59 28.91
N ASN A 216 -7.48 23.84 27.98
CA ASN A 216 -6.79 25.12 27.85
C ASN A 216 -7.78 26.27 27.67
N ARG A 217 -8.77 26.10 26.78
CA ARG A 217 -9.79 27.13 26.52
C ARG A 217 -10.70 27.37 27.73
N ALA A 218 -11.00 26.33 28.49
CA ALA A 218 -11.86 26.40 29.65
C ALA A 218 -11.12 26.80 30.95
N ASN A 219 -9.80 27.04 30.90
CA ASN A 219 -8.94 27.37 32.05
C ASN A 219 -9.07 26.39 33.23
N VAL A 220 -9.44 25.13 32.97
CA VAL A 220 -9.69 24.13 34.02
C VAL A 220 -8.38 23.60 34.62
N LYS A 221 -7.24 23.85 33.96
CA LYS A 221 -5.91 23.42 34.41
C LYS A 221 -5.61 23.91 35.83
N GLY A 222 -5.84 25.18 36.13
CA GLY A 222 -5.60 25.73 37.48
C GLY A 222 -6.40 25.03 38.58
N LEU A 223 -7.64 24.63 38.27
CA LEU A 223 -8.50 23.89 39.20
C LEU A 223 -8.04 22.45 39.39
N ALA A 224 -7.59 21.78 38.33
CA ALA A 224 -7.08 20.41 38.40
C ALA A 224 -5.78 20.31 39.22
N TYR A 225 -4.85 21.27 39.11
CA TYR A 225 -3.59 21.24 39.86
C TYR A 225 -3.76 21.46 41.37
N SER A 226 -4.84 22.11 41.81
CA SER A 226 -5.13 22.34 43.23
C SER A 226 -5.43 21.06 44.03
N ALA A 227 -5.75 19.93 43.37
CA ALA A 227 -6.16 18.69 44.01
C ALA A 227 -5.16 17.53 43.83
N LYS A 228 -4.90 16.76 44.90
CA LYS A 228 -4.07 15.51 44.86
C LYS A 228 -4.49 14.54 43.74
N LYS A 229 -5.79 14.41 43.45
CA LYS A 229 -6.33 13.58 42.36
C LYS A 229 -6.15 14.19 40.96
N GLY A 230 -6.16 15.52 40.85
CA GLY A 230 -5.97 16.20 39.57
C GLY A 230 -4.53 16.12 39.04
N ARG A 231 -3.53 15.93 39.92
CA ARG A 231 -2.13 15.68 39.50
C ARG A 231 -1.90 14.37 38.74
N LYS A 232 -2.75 13.35 38.95
CA LYS A 232 -2.71 12.09 38.17
C LYS A 232 -3.59 12.15 36.93
N PHE A 233 -4.35 13.24 36.75
CA PHE A 233 -5.33 13.37 35.68
C PHE A 233 -4.67 13.45 34.31
N PHE A 234 -3.54 14.16 34.18
CA PHE A 234 -2.78 14.23 32.93
C PHE A 234 -2.29 12.85 32.44
N ALA A 235 -1.82 12.00 33.36
CA ALA A 235 -1.43 10.62 33.03
C ALA A 235 -2.64 9.75 32.59
N ILE A 236 -3.83 10.00 33.16
CA ILE A 236 -5.06 9.30 32.78
C ILE A 236 -5.52 9.75 31.38
N GLN A 237 -5.46 11.06 31.09
CA GLN A 237 -5.78 11.61 29.77
C GLN A 237 -4.83 11.08 28.70
N PHE A 238 -3.53 11.08 28.99
CA PHE A 238 -2.51 10.50 28.12
C PHE A 238 -2.84 9.04 27.78
N ALA A 239 -3.13 8.22 28.80
CA ALA A 239 -3.50 6.82 28.60
C ALA A 239 -4.81 6.68 27.80
N ALA A 240 -5.80 7.55 28.04
CA ALA A 240 -7.08 7.53 27.35
C ALA A 240 -6.95 7.92 25.87
N VAL A 241 -6.13 8.93 25.56
CA VAL A 241 -5.83 9.35 24.17
C VAL A 241 -5.11 8.22 23.44
N LEU A 242 -4.09 7.62 24.06
CA LEU A 242 -3.35 6.52 23.44
C LEU A 242 -4.25 5.30 23.19
N ALA A 243 -5.08 4.93 24.16
CA ALA A 243 -6.04 3.85 24.00
C ALA A 243 -7.11 4.17 22.93
N GLY A 244 -7.63 5.39 22.90
CA GLY A 244 -8.61 5.83 21.91
C GLY A 244 -8.04 5.84 20.49
N ALA A 245 -6.82 6.36 20.31
CA ALA A 245 -6.11 6.34 19.04
C ALA A 245 -5.84 4.90 18.58
N LEU A 246 -5.35 4.03 19.48
CA LEU A 246 -5.11 2.62 19.16
C LEU A 246 -6.39 1.92 18.71
N LEU A 247 -7.50 2.07 19.45
CA LEU A 247 -8.78 1.45 19.09
C LEU A 247 -9.30 1.94 17.74
N ALA A 248 -9.24 3.24 17.47
CA ALA A 248 -9.70 3.79 16.19
C ALA A 248 -8.82 3.35 15.02
N VAL A 249 -7.50 3.36 15.18
CA VAL A 249 -6.55 2.87 14.16
C VAL A 249 -6.76 1.39 13.89
N LEU A 250 -6.94 0.56 14.92
CA LEU A 250 -7.22 -0.87 14.76
C LEU A 250 -8.56 -1.12 14.06
N ALA A 251 -9.61 -0.38 14.42
CA ALA A 251 -10.91 -0.50 13.76
C ALA A 251 -10.82 -0.12 12.27
N GLN A 252 -10.08 0.94 11.96
CA GLN A 252 -9.85 1.40 10.59
C GLN A 252 -8.98 0.43 9.79
N ALA A 253 -7.94 -0.13 10.39
CA ALA A 253 -7.13 -1.21 9.82
C ALA A 253 -7.96 -2.47 9.57
N ALA A 254 -8.81 -2.88 10.51
CA ALA A 254 -9.71 -4.02 10.30
C ALA A 254 -10.64 -3.81 9.11
N GLY A 255 -11.23 -2.61 8.97
CA GLY A 255 -12.06 -2.27 7.82
C GLY A 255 -11.28 -2.30 6.49
N PHE A 256 -10.09 -1.71 6.47
CA PHE A 256 -9.22 -1.73 5.30
C PHE A 256 -8.77 -3.14 4.91
N PHE A 257 -8.29 -3.95 5.85
CA PHE A 257 -7.88 -5.33 5.58
C PHE A 257 -9.07 -6.20 5.17
N ALA A 258 -10.27 -5.96 5.70
CA ALA A 258 -11.48 -6.63 5.20
C ALA A 258 -11.72 -6.29 3.71
N LEU A 259 -11.62 -5.02 3.32
CA LEU A 259 -11.73 -4.62 1.92
C LEU A 259 -10.63 -5.25 1.04
N TYR A 260 -9.40 -5.33 1.54
CA TYR A 260 -8.28 -5.95 0.83
C TYR A 260 -8.48 -7.47 0.64
N ILE A 261 -8.85 -8.19 1.70
CA ILE A 261 -8.98 -9.65 1.68
C ILE A 261 -10.22 -10.11 0.90
N PHE A 262 -11.34 -9.40 1.04
CA PHE A 262 -12.61 -9.78 0.43
C PHE A 262 -12.91 -9.06 -0.90
N GLY A 263 -12.10 -8.07 -1.28
CA GLY A 263 -12.25 -7.30 -2.51
C GLY A 263 -11.45 -7.84 -3.71
N TYR A 264 -11.00 -6.92 -4.56
CA TYR A 264 -10.31 -7.22 -5.83
C TYR A 264 -8.94 -7.86 -5.62
N HIS A 265 -8.27 -7.53 -4.51
CA HIS A 265 -6.98 -8.09 -4.10
C HIS A 265 -7.05 -9.51 -3.52
N LYS A 266 -8.22 -10.17 -3.55
CA LYS A 266 -8.33 -11.59 -3.17
C LYS A 266 -7.37 -12.46 -3.98
N VAL A 267 -7.15 -12.14 -5.25
CA VAL A 267 -6.20 -12.83 -6.13
C VAL A 267 -4.76 -12.72 -5.65
N ASP A 268 -4.41 -11.71 -4.84
CA ASP A 268 -3.03 -11.52 -4.37
C ASP A 268 -2.65 -12.51 -3.28
N GLN A 269 -3.65 -13.11 -2.62
CA GLN A 269 -3.45 -14.06 -1.54
C GLN A 269 -2.68 -15.29 -1.98
N GLN A 270 -2.79 -15.68 -3.25
CA GLN A 270 -2.00 -16.79 -3.79
C GLN A 270 -0.49 -16.50 -3.72
N PHE A 271 -0.07 -15.23 -3.81
CA PHE A 271 1.34 -14.84 -3.80
C PHE A 271 1.93 -14.59 -2.40
N TRP A 272 1.20 -14.84 -1.32
CA TRP A 272 1.68 -14.57 0.06
C TRP A 272 3.04 -15.19 0.40
N ASN A 273 3.33 -16.37 -0.15
CA ASN A 273 4.57 -17.09 0.09
C ASN A 273 5.68 -16.74 -0.93
N CYS A 274 5.38 -15.95 -1.95
CA CYS A 274 6.39 -15.48 -2.89
C CYS A 274 7.32 -14.49 -2.19
N CYS A 275 8.61 -14.52 -2.53
CA CYS A 275 9.53 -13.49 -2.06
C CYS A 275 9.15 -12.15 -2.68
N MET A 276 9.15 -11.09 -1.89
CA MET A 276 8.82 -9.75 -2.39
C MET A 276 9.89 -9.26 -3.38
N TYR A 277 11.15 -9.66 -3.20
CA TYR A 277 12.27 -9.24 -4.04
C TYR A 277 13.22 -10.38 -4.39
N ASN A 278 13.90 -10.17 -5.52
CA ASN A 278 14.99 -11.01 -6.02
C ASN A 278 16.35 -10.74 -5.34
N ILE A 279 16.35 -10.05 -4.20
CA ILE A 279 17.56 -9.75 -3.41
C ILE A 279 17.69 -10.79 -2.30
N ALA A 280 18.86 -11.44 -2.21
CA ALA A 280 19.10 -12.54 -1.27
C ALA A 280 19.10 -12.09 0.19
N ALA A 281 19.60 -10.88 0.47
CA ALA A 281 19.65 -10.28 1.79
C ALA A 281 18.27 -10.08 2.46
N TYR A 282 17.18 -10.13 1.69
CA TYR A 282 15.82 -9.93 2.18
C TYR A 282 14.93 -11.12 1.83
N PRO A 283 14.83 -12.13 2.72
CA PRO A 283 13.99 -13.31 2.54
C PRO A 283 12.51 -13.08 2.86
N GLU A 284 12.09 -11.85 3.12
CA GLU A 284 10.70 -11.54 3.46
C GLU A 284 9.76 -11.99 2.34
N THR A 285 8.77 -12.81 2.71
CA THR A 285 7.67 -13.15 1.82
C THR A 285 6.73 -11.96 1.66
N PHE A 286 5.93 -11.94 0.60
CA PHE A 286 4.95 -10.88 0.38
C PHE A 286 4.00 -10.70 1.57
N GLY A 287 3.54 -11.80 2.18
CA GLY A 287 2.72 -11.74 3.38
C GLY A 287 3.45 -11.13 4.59
N GLN A 288 4.73 -11.48 4.79
CA GLN A 288 5.54 -10.88 5.86
C GLN A 288 5.77 -9.38 5.63
N TYR A 289 5.97 -8.99 4.37
CA TYR A 289 6.12 -7.60 3.96
C TYR A 289 4.86 -6.77 4.28
N ILE A 290 3.68 -7.29 3.93
CA ILE A 290 2.38 -6.68 4.27
C ILE A 290 2.25 -6.45 5.78
N VAL A 291 2.59 -7.45 6.59
CA VAL A 291 2.52 -7.35 8.06
C VAL A 291 3.52 -6.32 8.58
N ALA A 292 4.73 -6.28 8.04
CA ALA A 292 5.75 -5.30 8.43
C ALA A 292 5.31 -3.86 8.12
N ASP A 293 4.69 -3.63 6.95
CA ASP A 293 4.12 -2.34 6.57
C ASP A 293 2.95 -1.95 7.50
N ALA A 294 2.08 -2.90 7.84
CA ALA A 294 0.97 -2.67 8.76
C ALA A 294 1.45 -2.26 10.17
N VAL A 295 2.48 -2.94 10.70
CA VAL A 295 3.10 -2.60 11.98
C VAL A 295 3.76 -1.23 11.91
N THR A 296 4.45 -0.94 10.81
CA THR A 296 5.10 0.36 10.59
C THR A 296 4.07 1.50 10.58
N ALA A 297 3.00 1.35 9.80
CA ALA A 297 1.91 2.31 9.74
C ALA A 297 1.24 2.54 11.11
N LEU A 298 1.04 1.46 11.89
CA LEU A 298 0.51 1.53 13.25
C LEU A 298 1.44 2.34 14.17
N LEU A 299 2.76 2.11 14.12
CA LEU A 299 3.72 2.86 14.95
C LEU A 299 3.75 4.35 14.60
N PHE A 300 3.73 4.69 13.30
CA PHE A 300 3.64 6.09 12.86
C PHE A 300 2.34 6.76 13.29
N ALA A 301 1.21 6.05 13.18
CA ALA A 301 -0.10 6.56 13.62
C ALA A 301 -0.13 6.84 15.14
N LEU A 302 0.38 5.91 15.96
CA LEU A 302 0.50 6.11 17.41
C LEU A 302 1.50 7.22 17.75
N GLY A 303 2.63 7.30 17.04
CA GLY A 303 3.59 8.40 17.15
C GLY A 303 2.94 9.76 16.88
N MET A 304 2.08 9.84 15.86
CA MET A 304 1.31 11.04 15.55
C MET A 304 0.28 11.40 16.61
N ALA A 305 -0.41 10.43 17.21
CA ALA A 305 -1.29 10.70 18.35
C ALA A 305 -0.51 11.34 19.51
N LEU A 306 0.70 10.84 19.80
CA LEU A 306 1.58 11.37 20.85
C LEU A 306 2.06 12.79 20.53
N LEU A 307 2.51 13.05 19.31
CA LEU A 307 2.92 14.38 18.88
C LEU A 307 1.75 15.36 18.91
N SER A 308 0.59 14.97 18.42
CA SER A 308 -0.63 15.80 18.43
C SER A 308 -1.08 16.10 19.87
N PHE A 309 -0.98 15.12 20.78
CA PHE A 309 -1.19 15.34 22.20
C PHE A 309 -0.19 16.35 22.78
N ALA A 310 1.10 16.23 22.46
CA ALA A 310 2.13 17.18 22.91
C ALA A 310 1.89 18.61 22.36
N VAL A 311 1.54 18.75 21.09
CA VAL A 311 1.21 20.04 20.46
C VAL A 311 -0.06 20.65 21.05
N SER A 312 -1.08 19.83 21.31
CA SER A 312 -2.34 20.27 21.94
C SER A 312 -2.11 20.88 23.33
N LYS A 313 -1.06 20.45 24.05
CA LYS A 313 -0.67 21.05 25.33
C LYS A 313 -0.17 22.49 25.15
N LEU A 314 0.58 22.75 24.08
CA LEU A 314 1.20 24.05 23.78
C LEU A 314 0.19 25.05 23.21
N CYS A 315 -0.87 24.57 22.55
CA CYS A 315 -1.85 25.42 21.87
C CYS A 315 -2.98 25.89 22.80
N ARG A 316 -3.27 27.20 22.79
CA ARG A 316 -4.36 27.79 23.61
C ARG A 316 -5.75 27.67 22.96
N ASN A 317 -5.82 27.52 21.64
CA ASN A 317 -7.07 27.46 20.87
C ASN A 317 -6.98 26.44 19.72
N TYR A 318 -8.13 26.09 19.14
CA TYR A 318 -8.23 25.11 18.05
C TYR A 318 -7.56 25.59 16.76
N ILE A 319 -7.53 26.91 16.50
CA ILE A 319 -6.91 27.47 15.29
C ILE A 319 -5.40 27.25 15.31
N ALA A 320 -4.73 27.57 16.42
CA ALA A 320 -3.30 27.35 16.57
C ALA A 320 -2.93 25.87 16.50
N LEU A 321 -3.78 25.00 17.05
CA LEU A 321 -3.59 23.55 16.96
C LEU A 321 -3.65 23.07 15.50
N MET A 322 -4.69 23.43 14.76
CA MET A 322 -4.84 23.05 13.35
C MET A 322 -3.67 23.60 12.50
N ALA A 323 -3.24 24.84 12.77
CA ALA A 323 -2.10 25.44 12.09
C ALA A 323 -0.77 24.71 12.37
N ALA A 324 -0.61 24.11 13.55
CA ALA A 324 0.57 23.32 13.90
C ALA A 324 0.47 21.86 13.41
N GLU A 325 -0.73 21.27 13.37
CA GLU A 325 -0.95 19.89 12.94
C GLU A 325 -0.73 19.71 11.44
N ILE A 326 -1.07 20.69 10.60
CA ILE A 326 -0.90 20.56 9.13
C ILE A 326 0.59 20.37 8.75
N PRO A 327 1.53 21.24 9.17
CA PRO A 327 2.95 21.02 8.90
C PRO A 327 3.49 19.72 9.51
N LEU A 328 3.00 19.36 10.70
CA LEU A 328 3.40 18.15 11.40
C LEU A 328 2.99 16.89 10.62
N LEU A 329 1.72 16.82 10.18
CA LEU A 329 1.21 15.74 9.34
C LEU A 329 1.99 15.65 8.03
N PHE A 330 2.33 16.77 7.41
CA PHE A 330 3.12 16.77 6.18
C PHE A 330 4.53 16.21 6.40
N LEU A 331 5.25 16.66 7.43
CA LEU A 331 6.62 16.23 7.71
C LEU A 331 6.68 14.75 8.10
N VAL A 332 5.85 14.34 9.06
CA VAL A 332 5.84 12.94 9.51
C VAL A 332 5.23 12.03 8.43
N GLY A 333 4.25 12.51 7.66
CA GLY A 333 3.65 11.76 6.55
C GLY A 333 4.65 11.52 5.43
N ARG A 334 5.48 12.52 5.10
CA ARG A 334 6.59 12.33 4.16
C ARG A 334 7.61 11.32 4.68
N LEU A 335 7.92 11.36 5.97
CA LEU A 335 8.82 10.40 6.59
C LEU A 335 8.23 8.98 6.60
N SER A 336 6.92 8.82 6.85
CA SER A 336 6.26 7.52 6.86
C SER A 336 6.21 6.89 5.48
N VAL A 337 5.84 7.66 4.45
CA VAL A 337 5.85 7.20 3.05
C VAL A 337 7.27 6.82 2.62
N TRP A 338 8.26 7.68 2.93
CA TRP A 338 9.66 7.36 2.66
C TRP A 338 10.10 6.07 3.36
N SER A 339 9.70 5.85 4.62
CA SER A 339 10.05 4.65 5.37
C SER A 339 9.42 3.37 4.79
N LEU A 340 8.17 3.44 4.32
CA LEU A 340 7.46 2.31 3.71
C LEU A 340 8.02 1.96 2.32
N GLN A 341 8.39 2.97 1.53
CA GLN A 341 8.98 2.76 0.20
C GLN A 341 10.43 2.29 0.27
N ASN A 342 11.19 2.69 1.30
CA ASN A 342 12.59 2.31 1.48
C ASN A 342 12.75 1.14 2.46
N SER A 343 11.79 0.21 2.45
CA SER A 343 11.71 -0.89 3.42
C SER A 343 12.95 -1.79 3.53
N PHE A 344 13.87 -1.70 2.56
CA PHE A 344 15.11 -2.48 2.49
C PHE A 344 16.24 -1.92 3.35
N GLU A 345 16.24 -0.64 3.69
CA GLU A 345 17.38 -0.11 4.44
C GLU A 345 17.27 -0.52 5.92
N THR A 346 18.40 -0.85 6.57
CA THR A 346 18.52 -0.93 8.05
C THR A 346 17.93 0.30 8.74
N LYS A 347 17.78 1.40 8.00
CA LYS A 347 17.09 2.64 8.34
C LYS A 347 15.58 2.47 8.62
N ARG A 348 14.87 1.45 8.08
CA ARG A 348 13.43 1.21 8.39
C ARG A 348 13.21 0.98 9.88
N MET A 349 13.97 0.06 10.48
CA MET A 349 13.84 -0.23 11.92
C MET A 349 14.18 0.98 12.79
N ALA A 350 15.20 1.75 12.39
CA ALA A 350 15.57 2.99 13.08
C ALA A 350 14.49 4.06 12.95
N ALA A 351 13.89 4.23 11.76
CA ALA A 351 12.80 5.17 11.51
C ALA A 351 11.54 4.80 12.30
N CYS A 352 11.14 3.52 12.32
CA CYS A 352 10.00 3.03 13.10
C CYS A 352 10.22 3.23 14.61
N ALA A 353 11.42 2.92 15.11
CA ALA A 353 11.78 3.15 16.50
C ALA A 353 11.74 4.66 16.83
N ALA A 354 12.32 5.51 15.99
CA ALA A 354 12.30 6.96 16.16
C ALA A 354 10.88 7.54 16.14
N ALA A 355 10.02 7.06 15.22
CA ALA A 355 8.66 7.53 15.03
C ALA A 355 7.77 7.35 16.26
N PHE A 356 8.04 6.34 17.10
CA PHE A 356 7.29 6.12 18.34
C PHE A 356 8.05 6.55 19.59
N LEU A 357 9.34 6.22 19.69
CA LEU A 357 10.14 6.48 20.90
C LEU A 357 10.42 7.96 21.12
N ILE A 358 10.64 8.75 20.06
CA ILE A 358 10.89 10.20 20.21
C ILE A 358 9.62 10.90 20.72
N PRO A 359 8.43 10.74 20.10
CA PRO A 359 7.20 11.31 20.65
C PRO A 359 6.90 10.82 22.06
N MET A 360 7.13 9.53 22.34
CA MET A 360 6.93 8.96 23.66
C MET A 360 7.86 9.62 24.68
N ALA A 361 9.15 9.80 24.36
CA ALA A 361 10.11 10.49 25.23
C ALA A 361 9.69 11.94 25.48
N VAL A 362 9.25 12.67 24.45
CA VAL A 362 8.73 14.04 24.59
C VAL A 362 7.52 14.06 25.54
N CYS A 363 6.55 13.17 25.35
CA CYS A 363 5.39 13.06 26.23
C CYS A 363 5.78 12.71 27.67
N LEU A 364 6.75 11.81 27.87
CA LEU A 364 7.27 11.45 29.19
C LEU A 364 8.01 12.61 29.86
N ILE A 365 8.78 13.40 29.11
CA ILE A 365 9.42 14.63 29.61
C ILE A 365 8.35 15.63 30.00
N LEU A 366 7.29 15.82 29.19
CA LEU A 366 6.18 16.71 29.52
C LEU A 366 5.41 16.24 30.77
N LEU A 367 5.24 14.93 30.95
CA LEU A 367 4.69 14.30 32.15
C LEU A 367 5.58 14.53 33.38
N HIS A 368 6.91 14.44 33.21
CA HIS A 368 7.87 14.65 34.29
C HIS A 368 7.98 16.12 34.70
N ARG A 369 7.99 17.04 33.72
CA ARG A 369 7.98 18.49 33.98
C ARG A 369 6.75 18.89 34.79
N GLU A 370 5.57 18.34 34.51
CA GLU A 370 4.38 18.59 35.34
C GLU A 370 4.53 18.15 36.79
N LYS A 371 5.29 17.09 37.08
CA LYS A 371 5.58 16.70 38.46
C LYS A 371 6.55 17.64 39.18
N THR A 372 7.38 18.37 38.43
CA THR A 372 8.50 19.18 38.96
C THR A 372 8.24 20.69 38.92
N THR A 373 7.27 21.17 38.13
CA THR A 373 6.88 22.60 38.12
C THR A 373 6.20 23.04 39.44
N ASP A 374 5.95 22.09 40.35
CA ASP A 374 5.28 22.24 41.65
C ASP A 374 6.26 22.42 42.85
N VAL A 375 7.53 22.83 42.64
CA VAL A 375 8.48 23.13 43.76
C VAL A 375 8.76 24.64 43.93
N VAL A 376 7.97 25.53 43.32
CA VAL A 376 8.11 27.00 43.53
C VAL A 376 6.77 27.64 43.82
#